data_AF-A0A1X7TFM0-F1
#
_entry.id   AF-A0A1X7TFM0-F1
#
_cell.length_a   1.000
_cell.length_b   1.000
_cell.length_c   1.000
_cell.angle_alpha   90.00
_cell.angle_beta   90.00
_cell.angle_gamma   90.00
#
_symmetry.space_group_name_H-M   'P 1'
#
loop_
_entity.id
_entity.type
_entity.pdbx_description
1 polymer ?
#
loop_
_entity_poly.entity_id
_entity_poly.type
_entity_poly.pdbx_seq_one_letter_code
_entity_poly.pdbx_strand_id
1 'polypeptide(L)'
;MHYDSENESLTIGYDLLEEVFQSTIDKILECMRAAFDELKRDGIKIDTVYLVGGFGGCEFVRQEIEVAIHEYRKDKLYDKLVCPIQPDLAVVSGAVMWRKDPNIIQSRVADATYGI
;
A
#
# COMPACT_ATOMS: atom_id res chain seq x y z
N MET A 1 -2.90 -28.17 -1.45
CA MET A 1 -1.49 -28.19 -1.94
C MET A 1 -1.23 -29.53 -2.59
N HIS A 2 -0.69 -29.56 -3.81
CA HIS A 2 -0.38 -30.78 -4.55
C HIS A 2 0.99 -30.63 -5.21
N TYR A 3 1.91 -31.55 -4.89
CA TYR A 3 3.23 -31.61 -5.51
C TYR A 3 3.26 -32.73 -6.54
N ASP A 4 3.62 -32.39 -7.76
CA ASP A 4 3.88 -33.31 -8.87
C ASP A 4 5.39 -33.47 -9.02
N SER A 5 5.89 -34.65 -8.64
CA SER A 5 7.31 -34.96 -8.68
C SER A 5 7.86 -35.22 -10.08
N GLU A 6 7.01 -35.57 -11.06
CA GLU A 6 7.46 -35.81 -12.43
C GLU A 6 7.72 -34.48 -13.15
N ASN A 7 6.87 -33.48 -12.87
CA ASN A 7 6.98 -32.14 -13.43
C ASN A 7 7.71 -31.14 -12.52
N GLU A 8 8.22 -31.59 -11.37
CA GLU A 8 8.83 -30.76 -10.32
C GLU A 8 7.97 -29.52 -9.97
N SER A 9 6.64 -29.68 -9.97
CA SER A 9 5.70 -28.56 -9.86
C SER A 9 4.86 -28.64 -8.59
N LEU A 10 4.56 -27.48 -8.00
CA LEU A 10 3.75 -27.36 -6.80
C LEU A 10 2.54 -26.47 -7.08
N THR A 11 1.35 -27.03 -6.96
CA THR A 11 0.09 -26.28 -7.06
C THR A 11 -0.47 -26.02 -5.65
N ILE A 12 -0.79 -24.76 -5.37
CA ILE A 12 -1.40 -24.33 -4.12
C ILE A 12 -2.77 -23.75 -4.45
N GLY A 13 -3.80 -24.18 -3.69
CA GLY A 13 -5.13 -23.59 -3.80
C GLY A 13 -5.12 -22.14 -3.34
N TYR A 14 -5.96 -21.32 -3.95
CA TYR A 14 -6.04 -19.90 -3.62
C TYR A 14 -6.51 -19.68 -2.17
N ASP A 15 -7.47 -20.48 -1.71
CA ASP A 15 -7.95 -20.56 -0.32
C ASP A 15 -6.81 -20.79 0.69
N LEU A 16 -5.91 -21.73 0.37
CA LEU A 16 -4.77 -22.02 1.23
C LEU A 16 -3.71 -20.90 1.17
N LEU A 17 -3.54 -20.23 0.02
CA LEU A 17 -2.67 -19.05 -0.08
C LEU A 17 -3.21 -17.91 0.80
N GLU A 18 -4.51 -17.64 0.76
CA GLU A 18 -5.14 -16.63 1.62
C GLU A 18 -4.89 -16.94 3.09
N GLU A 19 -5.16 -18.17 3.53
CA GLU A 19 -4.92 -18.59 4.92
C GLU A 19 -3.47 -18.40 5.35
N VAL A 20 -2.51 -18.83 4.51
CA VAL A 20 -1.08 -18.72 4.79
C VAL A 20 -0.63 -17.26 4.92
N PHE A 21 -1.15 -16.37 4.06
CA PHE A 21 -0.75 -14.96 4.05
C PHE A 21 -1.61 -14.07 4.95
N GLN A 22 -2.71 -14.57 5.51
CA GLN A 22 -3.65 -13.77 6.31
C GLN A 22 -2.95 -13.01 7.43
N SER A 23 -2.08 -13.67 8.19
CA SER A 23 -1.33 -13.02 9.28
C SER A 23 -0.43 -11.85 8.82
N THR A 24 0.02 -11.88 7.56
CA THR A 24 0.79 -10.80 6.96
C THR A 24 -0.12 -9.66 6.55
N ILE A 25 -1.27 -9.98 5.95
CA ILE A 25 -2.31 -9.00 5.61
C ILE A 25 -2.78 -8.27 6.87
N ASP A 26 -3.12 -8.99 7.93
CA ASP A 26 -3.61 -8.42 9.18
C ASP A 26 -2.63 -7.39 9.76
N LYS A 27 -1.32 -7.68 9.73
CA LYS A 27 -0.27 -6.75 10.17
C LYS A 27 -0.13 -5.53 9.26
N ILE A 28 -0.27 -5.70 7.95
CA ILE A 28 -0.29 -4.57 7.01
C ILE A 28 -1.47 -3.65 7.35
N LEU A 29 -2.65 -4.22 7.58
CA LEU A 29 -3.86 -3.47 7.94
C LEU A 29 -3.73 -2.79 9.32
N GLU A 30 -3.10 -3.44 10.29
CA GLU A 30 -2.78 -2.85 11.59
C GLU A 30 -1.87 -1.62 11.46
N CYS A 31 -0.76 -1.76 10.74
CA CYS A 31 0.16 -0.64 10.48
C CYS A 31 -0.54 0.52 9.75
N MET A 32 -1.36 0.21 8.75
CA MET A 32 -2.13 1.20 8.01
C MET A 32 -3.11 1.96 8.91
N ARG A 33 -3.88 1.25 9.74
CA ARG A 33 -4.83 1.86 10.68
C ARG A 33 -4.11 2.75 11.69
N ALA A 34 -2.99 2.29 12.25
CA ALA A 34 -2.18 3.09 13.17
C ALA A 34 -1.68 4.40 12.53
N ALA A 35 -1.22 4.35 11.28
CA ALA A 35 -0.80 5.54 10.54
C ALA A 35 -1.96 6.51 10.30
N PHE A 36 -3.15 6.01 9.97
CA PHE A 36 -4.34 6.85 9.80
C PHE A 36 -4.80 7.48 11.12
N ASP A 37 -4.77 6.72 12.21
CA ASP A 37 -5.12 7.22 13.55
C ASP A 37 -4.17 8.33 14.01
N GLU A 38 -2.87 8.20 13.72
CA GLU A 38 -1.88 9.23 13.99
C GLU A 38 -2.17 10.51 13.20
N LEU A 39 -2.37 10.40 11.88
CA LEU A 39 -2.71 11.55 11.03
C LEU A 39 -4.01 12.22 11.50
N LYS A 40 -5.02 11.44 11.89
CA LYS A 40 -6.29 11.95 12.44
C LYS A 40 -6.07 12.70 13.75
N ARG A 41 -5.27 12.16 14.67
CA ARG A 41 -4.94 12.78 15.95
C ARG A 41 -4.24 14.13 15.76
N ASP A 42 -3.41 14.23 14.73
CA ASP A 42 -2.70 15.46 14.37
C ASP A 42 -3.58 16.46 13.58
N GLY A 43 -4.85 16.11 13.35
CA GLY A 43 -5.81 16.95 12.61
C GLY A 43 -5.52 17.03 11.12
N ILE A 44 -4.71 16.11 10.57
CA ILE A 44 -4.35 16.07 9.17
C ILE A 44 -5.48 15.37 8.40
N LYS A 45 -6.08 16.11 7.45
CA LYS A 45 -6.99 15.54 6.47
C LYS A 45 -6.18 14.86 5.37
N ILE A 46 -6.50 13.61 5.07
CA ILE A 46 -5.94 12.91 3.91
C ILE A 46 -6.84 13.24 2.72
N ASP A 47 -6.30 13.56 1.54
CA ASP A 47 -7.15 13.80 0.36
C ASP A 47 -7.15 12.60 -0.60
N THR A 48 -6.01 11.92 -0.72
CA THR A 48 -5.84 10.79 -1.63
C THR A 48 -4.88 9.75 -1.04
N VAL A 49 -5.26 8.48 -1.16
CA VAL A 49 -4.41 7.33 -0.85
C VAL A 49 -3.96 6.71 -2.17
N TYR A 50 -2.65 6.55 -2.35
CA TYR A 50 -2.07 5.89 -3.51
C TYR A 50 -1.57 4.50 -3.14
N LEU A 51 -2.06 3.48 -3.84
CA LEU A 51 -1.59 2.11 -3.67
C LEU A 51 -0.52 1.81 -4.73
N VAL A 52 0.74 1.76 -4.31
CA VAL A 52 1.91 1.61 -5.19
C VAL A 52 2.72 0.37 -4.81
N GLY A 53 3.67 0.00 -5.67
CA GLY A 53 4.51 -1.20 -5.48
C GLY A 53 3.68 -2.48 -5.46
N GLY A 54 4.23 -3.51 -4.81
CA GLY A 54 3.61 -4.83 -4.73
C GLY A 54 2.23 -4.84 -4.06
N PHE A 55 1.88 -3.83 -3.26
CA PHE A 55 0.54 -3.70 -2.70
C PHE A 55 -0.49 -3.35 -3.77
N GLY A 56 -0.13 -2.53 -4.75
CA GLY A 56 -1.00 -2.23 -5.89
C GLY A 56 -0.97 -3.32 -6.96
N GLY A 57 0.17 -4.00 -7.11
CA GLY A 57 0.35 -5.07 -8.10
C GLY A 57 -0.28 -6.41 -7.71
N CYS A 58 -0.47 -6.68 -6.42
CA CYS A 58 -1.13 -7.89 -5.94
C CYS A 58 -2.64 -7.64 -5.75
N GLU A 59 -3.48 -8.32 -6.54
CA GLU A 59 -4.92 -8.15 -6.49
C GLU A 59 -5.52 -8.49 -5.12
N PHE A 60 -5.10 -9.61 -4.51
CA PHE A 60 -5.57 -10.02 -3.19
C PHE A 60 -5.28 -8.95 -2.12
N VAL A 61 -4.02 -8.53 -2.02
CA VAL A 61 -3.59 -7.50 -1.06
C VAL A 61 -4.33 -6.18 -1.31
N ARG A 62 -4.47 -5.78 -2.58
CA ARG A 62 -5.20 -4.57 -2.96
C ARG A 62 -6.64 -4.61 -2.49
N GLN A 63 -7.35 -5.72 -2.71
CA GLN A 63 -8.75 -5.86 -2.31
C GLN A 63 -8.92 -5.78 -0.79
N GLU A 64 -8.08 -6.47 -0.02
CA GLU A 64 -8.10 -6.43 1.44
C GLU A 64 -7.84 -5.02 1.99
N ILE A 65 -6.85 -4.32 1.43
CA ILE A 65 -6.56 -2.93 1.76
C ILE A 65 -7.73 -2.02 1.37
N GLU A 66 -8.30 -2.18 0.18
CA GLU A 66 -9.46 -1.41 -0.29
C GLU A 66 -10.64 -1.54 0.68
N VAL A 67 -10.97 -2.75 1.11
CA VAL A 67 -12.04 -3.01 2.09
C VAL A 67 -11.75 -2.31 3.41
N ALA A 68 -10.57 -2.54 3.99
CA ALA A 68 -10.19 -1.96 5.28
C ALA A 68 -10.18 -0.42 5.24
N ILE A 69 -9.72 0.16 4.13
CA ILE A 69 -9.73 1.60 3.88
C ILE A 69 -11.19 2.12 3.81
N HIS A 70 -12.09 1.44 3.10
CA HIS A 70 -13.51 1.81 3.04
C HIS A 70 -14.23 1.73 4.40
N GLU A 71 -13.89 0.76 5.25
CA GLU A 71 -14.43 0.67 6.61
C GLU A 71 -14.00 1.88 7.46
N TYR A 72 -12.73 2.26 7.35
CA TYR A 72 -12.16 3.42 8.03
C TYR A 72 -12.76 4.75 7.53
N ARG A 73 -13.25 4.78 6.27
CA ARG A 73 -13.88 5.95 5.63
C ARG A 73 -15.16 6.44 6.31
N LYS A 74 -15.79 5.68 7.20
CA LYS A 74 -17.00 6.12 7.91
C LYS A 74 -16.81 7.46 8.66
N ASP A 75 -15.56 7.82 8.97
CA ASP A 75 -15.17 9.09 9.59
C ASP A 75 -14.66 10.18 8.62
N LYS A 76 -14.79 9.99 7.30
CA LYS A 76 -14.40 10.94 6.22
C LYS A 76 -12.92 11.37 6.20
N LEU A 77 -12.00 10.49 6.56
CA LEU A 77 -10.58 10.86 6.63
C LEU A 77 -9.92 11.10 5.26
N TYR A 78 -10.44 10.53 4.15
CA TYR A 78 -9.93 10.75 2.78
C TYR A 78 -10.97 10.68 1.66
N ASP A 79 -10.70 11.40 0.55
CA ASP A 79 -11.63 11.59 -0.56
C ASP A 79 -11.44 10.61 -1.73
N LYS A 80 -10.22 10.08 -1.96
CA LYS A 80 -9.90 9.20 -3.10
C LYS A 80 -8.93 8.07 -2.76
N LEU A 81 -9.18 6.89 -3.30
CA LEU A 81 -8.24 5.76 -3.32
C LEU A 81 -7.85 5.49 -4.77
N VAL A 82 -6.55 5.45 -5.06
CA VAL A 82 -6.01 5.36 -6.42
C VAL A 82 -4.92 4.29 -6.49
N CYS A 83 -5.12 3.27 -7.32
CA CYS A 83 -4.06 2.38 -7.76
C CYS A 83 -3.59 2.82 -9.17
N PRO A 84 -2.31 3.21 -9.37
CA PRO A 84 -1.80 3.53 -10.69
C PRO A 84 -1.83 2.32 -11.64
N ILE A 85 -1.84 2.57 -12.95
CA ILE A 85 -1.84 1.50 -13.98
C ILE A 85 -0.60 0.59 -13.84
N GLN A 86 0.54 1.16 -13.46
CA GLN A 86 1.79 0.45 -13.23
C GLN A 86 2.25 0.71 -11.78
N PRO A 87 1.64 0.05 -10.79
CA PRO A 87 1.91 0.34 -9.38
C PRO A 87 3.37 0.07 -9.03
N ASP A 88 3.97 -0.98 -9.60
CA ASP A 88 5.37 -1.35 -9.40
C ASP A 88 6.37 -0.33 -9.97
N LEU A 89 5.96 0.44 -10.99
CA LEU A 89 6.79 1.46 -11.61
C LEU A 89 6.52 2.87 -11.08
N ALA A 90 5.48 3.07 -10.26
CA ALA A 90 5.04 4.40 -9.86
C ALA A 90 6.15 5.22 -9.17
N VAL A 91 6.87 4.58 -8.24
CA VAL A 91 7.94 5.23 -7.47
C VAL A 91 9.13 5.60 -8.36
N VAL A 92 9.64 4.65 -9.16
CA VAL A 92 10.79 4.88 -10.05
C VAL A 92 10.45 5.88 -11.16
N SER A 93 9.22 5.83 -11.69
CA SER A 93 8.75 6.79 -12.69
C SER A 93 8.73 8.20 -12.11
N GLY A 94 8.20 8.37 -10.89
CA GLY A 94 8.24 9.65 -10.18
C GLY A 94 9.66 10.18 -9.97
N ALA A 95 10.60 9.30 -9.60
CA ALA A 95 12.00 9.68 -9.43
C ALA A 95 12.65 10.15 -10.76
N VAL A 96 12.38 9.46 -11.87
CA VAL A 96 12.86 9.85 -13.20
C VAL A 96 12.24 11.17 -13.64
N MET A 97 10.95 11.37 -13.40
CA MET A 97 10.25 12.64 -13.69
C MET A 97 10.89 13.80 -12.92
N TRP A 98 11.13 13.64 -11.61
CA TRP A 98 11.79 14.65 -10.80
C TRP A 98 13.23 14.93 -11.25
N ARG A 99 13.98 13.91 -11.69
CA ARG A 99 15.34 14.14 -12.21
C ARG A 99 15.35 14.94 -13.51
N LYS A 100 14.33 14.77 -14.36
CA LYS A 100 14.20 15.50 -15.63
C LYS A 100 13.78 16.95 -15.40
N ASP A 101 12.91 17.20 -14.44
CA ASP A 101 12.53 18.54 -14.01
C ASP A 101 12.50 18.63 -12.47
N PRO A 102 13.59 19.10 -11.85
CA PRO A 102 13.69 19.22 -10.40
C PRO A 102 12.66 20.17 -9.79
N ASN A 103 12.01 21.04 -10.58
CA ASN A 103 11.04 22.02 -10.09
C ASN A 103 9.64 21.44 -9.88
N ILE A 104 9.38 20.19 -10.31
CA ILE A 104 8.09 19.50 -10.10
C ILE A 104 7.79 19.33 -8.61
N ILE A 105 8.81 19.15 -7.78
CA ILE A 105 8.68 19.01 -6.32
C ILE A 105 9.02 20.35 -5.66
N GLN A 106 8.03 20.98 -5.04
CA GLN A 106 8.18 22.30 -4.43
C GLN A 106 8.79 22.26 -3.02
N SER A 107 8.61 21.16 -2.30
CA SER A 107 9.13 20.98 -0.95
C SER A 107 9.27 19.50 -0.58
N ARG A 108 10.11 19.22 0.42
CA ARG A 108 10.24 17.91 1.08
C ARG A 108 10.36 18.15 2.58
N VAL A 109 9.77 17.27 3.37
CA VAL A 109 9.86 17.31 4.83
C VAL A 109 10.94 16.31 5.28
N ALA A 110 11.72 16.67 6.29
CA ALA A 110 12.66 15.75 6.91
C ALA A 110 11.90 14.69 7.71
N ASP A 111 12.36 13.45 7.65
CA ASP A 111 11.70 12.31 8.30
C ASP A 111 11.89 12.29 9.84
N ALA A 112 12.84 13.08 10.36
CA ALA A 112 13.12 13.18 11.77
C ALA A 112 13.47 14.61 12.19
N THR A 113 13.16 14.94 13.45
CA THR A 113 13.61 16.18 14.10
C THR A 113 15.09 16.08 14.39
N TYR A 114 15.86 17.10 13.99
CA TYR A 114 17.28 17.23 14.34
C TYR A 114 17.45 18.18 15.52
N GLY A 115 18.27 17.80 16.49
CA GLY A 115 18.64 18.62 17.65
C GLY A 115 20.16 18.57 17.90
N ILE A 116 20.66 19.46 18.76
CA ILE A 116 22.06 19.49 19.25
C ILE A 116 22.07 18.96 20.68
#